data_AF-A0A8T3V720-F1
#
_entry.id   AF-A0A8T3V720-F1
#
_cell.length_a   1.000
_cell.length_b   1.000
_cell.length_c   1.000
_cell.angle_alpha   90.00
_cell.angle_beta   90.00
_cell.angle_gamma   90.00
#
_symmetry.space_group_name_H-M   'P 1'
#
loop_
_entity.id
_entity.type
_entity.pdbx_description
1 polymer ?
#
loop_
_entity_poly.entity_id
_entity_poly.type
_entity_poly.pdbx_seq_one_letter_code
_entity_poly.pdbx_strand_id
1 'polypeptide(L)'
;MRKPYVILIGSASGIGKSTIAAELAKQLNIKHLIESDFIRAVVRGIIGKEYAPALHSSSYDAYKNLRNKARFENYEDLVSAGFDEHAAYVIPALEKIIQRAITDYDDIVIEGVHLVPGLIDIEQFKEFANIYFFVLSSDEDSHKERFVKRAVQIHRGGKQLDYFKENRIIHDHLLEQAEKNDVVVINTETIEKSMDSILSVINKACTTIKLTNSVDELEDVINIIINENNGSIEKITYNITGFKEPLVRNINISDAKSSMRFIKNINENKDKKEYLSKLYDLSDYRNTVICASNPEKIEKIIKELESKGYVLNE
;
A
#
# COMPACT_ATOMS: atom_id res chain seq x y z
N MET A 1 6.11 -12.50 -25.21
CA MET A 1 7.16 -11.85 -24.40
C MET A 1 6.60 -11.56 -23.02
N ARG A 2 7.40 -11.62 -21.95
CA ARG A 2 6.93 -11.30 -20.59
C ARG A 2 6.60 -9.81 -20.50
N LYS A 3 5.49 -9.45 -19.83
CA LYS A 3 5.20 -8.07 -19.47
C LYS A 3 6.19 -7.60 -18.38
N PRO A 4 6.90 -6.47 -18.55
CA PRO A 4 7.76 -5.94 -17.50
C PRO A 4 6.94 -5.49 -16.29
N TYR A 5 7.57 -5.49 -15.12
CA TYR A 5 7.03 -4.92 -13.89
C TYR A 5 7.29 -3.41 -13.87
N VAL A 6 6.24 -2.63 -13.64
CA VAL A 6 6.35 -1.20 -13.33
C VAL A 6 5.79 -1.01 -11.93
N ILE A 7 6.67 -0.77 -10.97
CA ILE A 7 6.30 -0.64 -9.56
C ILE A 7 6.48 0.82 -9.15
N LEU A 8 5.38 1.46 -8.73
CA LEU A 8 5.33 2.86 -8.29
C LEU A 8 5.13 2.89 -6.77
N ILE A 9 5.99 3.63 -6.07
CA ILE A 9 5.94 3.78 -4.60
C ILE A 9 5.86 5.27 -4.25
N GLY A 10 4.64 5.75 -4.04
CA GLY A 10 4.35 7.11 -3.62
C GLY A 10 4.31 7.25 -2.10
N SER A 11 4.84 8.35 -1.55
CA SER A 11 4.58 8.74 -0.16
C SER A 11 5.09 10.15 0.10
N ALA A 12 4.63 10.77 1.19
CA ALA A 12 5.26 11.99 1.70
C ALA A 12 6.72 11.76 2.14
N SER A 13 7.46 12.85 2.34
CA SER A 13 8.83 12.79 2.85
C SER A 13 8.85 12.27 4.29
N GLY A 14 9.83 11.41 4.61
CA GLY A 14 10.04 10.88 5.96
C GLY A 14 9.24 9.61 6.29
N ILE A 15 8.48 9.03 5.35
CA ILE A 15 7.71 7.80 5.59
C ILE A 15 8.55 6.52 5.50
N GLY A 16 9.61 6.50 4.68
CA GLY A 16 10.48 5.32 4.50
C GLY A 16 10.52 4.76 3.08
N LYS A 17 9.91 5.44 2.11
CA LYS A 17 9.85 5.03 0.69
C LYS A 17 11.17 4.59 0.07
N SER A 18 12.24 5.37 0.24
CA SER A 18 13.52 5.07 -0.42
C SER A 18 14.15 3.78 0.11
N THR A 19 13.96 3.48 1.41
CA THR A 19 14.43 2.23 2.02
C THR A 19 13.62 1.03 1.51
N ILE A 20 12.29 1.13 1.48
CA ILE A 20 11.41 0.07 0.99
C ILE A 20 11.65 -0.18 -0.51
N ALA A 21 11.75 0.86 -1.31
CA ALA A 21 11.98 0.76 -2.75
C ALA A 21 13.33 0.10 -3.07
N ALA A 22 14.38 0.42 -2.30
CA ALA A 22 15.70 -0.20 -2.46
C ALA A 22 15.69 -1.69 -2.09
N GLU A 23 15.07 -2.07 -0.98
CA GLU A 23 14.98 -3.50 -0.60
C GLU A 23 14.09 -4.27 -1.58
N LEU A 24 13.00 -3.67 -2.09
CA LEU A 24 12.15 -4.27 -3.11
C LEU A 24 12.87 -4.49 -4.43
N ALA A 25 13.58 -3.47 -4.93
CA ALA A 25 14.35 -3.59 -6.16
C ALA A 25 15.41 -4.69 -6.04
N LYS A 26 16.10 -4.76 -4.90
CA LYS A 26 17.07 -5.81 -4.60
C LYS A 26 16.43 -7.21 -4.55
N GLN A 27 15.31 -7.36 -3.84
CA GLN A 27 14.65 -8.66 -3.67
C GLN A 27 14.06 -9.19 -4.98
N LEU A 28 13.52 -8.31 -5.82
CA LEU A 28 12.99 -8.66 -7.15
C LEU A 28 14.05 -8.65 -8.26
N ASN A 29 15.32 -8.37 -7.93
CA ASN A 29 16.43 -8.23 -8.87
C ASN A 29 16.16 -7.22 -10.01
N ILE A 30 15.47 -6.12 -9.67
CA ILE A 30 15.15 -5.02 -10.59
C ILE A 30 16.30 -4.02 -10.57
N LYS A 31 16.92 -3.80 -11.73
CA LYS A 31 18.08 -2.91 -11.87
C LYS A 31 17.73 -1.43 -11.87
N HIS A 32 16.55 -1.09 -12.39
CA HIS A 32 16.14 0.30 -12.59
C HIS A 32 15.33 0.77 -11.39
N LEU A 33 16.00 1.41 -10.43
CA LEU A 33 15.36 2.14 -9.33
C LEU A 33 15.51 3.65 -9.58
N ILE A 34 14.39 4.35 -9.77
CA ILE A 34 14.36 5.76 -10.13
C ILE A 34 13.67 6.59 -9.04
N GLU A 35 14.36 7.60 -8.50
CA GLU A 35 13.74 8.58 -7.60
C GLU A 35 13.17 9.75 -8.40
N SER A 36 11.88 10.04 -8.22
CA SER A 36 11.20 11.14 -8.92
C SER A 36 11.80 12.52 -8.64
N ASP A 37 12.50 12.70 -7.50
CA ASP A 37 13.22 13.94 -7.21
C ASP A 37 14.40 14.18 -8.18
N PHE A 38 15.06 13.13 -8.68
CA PHE A 38 16.08 13.27 -9.74
C PHE A 38 15.43 13.74 -11.05
N ILE A 39 14.26 13.20 -11.37
CA ILE A 39 13.51 13.60 -12.57
C ILE A 39 13.07 15.05 -12.44
N ARG A 40 12.57 15.46 -11.26
CA ARG A 40 12.29 16.87 -10.98
C ARG A 40 13.51 17.75 -11.17
N ALA A 41 14.70 17.33 -10.72
CA ALA A 41 15.92 18.11 -10.89
C ALA A 41 16.25 18.36 -12.38
N VAL A 42 16.03 17.37 -13.24
CA VAL A 42 16.16 17.50 -14.69
C VAL A 42 15.11 18.47 -15.26
N VAL A 43 13.83 18.26 -14.96
CA VAL A 43 12.74 19.13 -15.45
C VAL A 43 12.94 20.58 -15.02
N ARG A 44 13.41 20.80 -13.77
CA ARG A 44 13.73 22.13 -13.22
C ARG A 44 14.88 22.83 -13.95
N GLY A 45 15.81 22.08 -14.54
CA GLY A 45 16.87 22.63 -15.38
C GLY A 45 16.38 23.11 -16.75
N ILE A 46 15.22 22.63 -17.19
CA ILE A 46 14.62 22.95 -18.50
C ILE A 46 13.61 24.09 -18.36
N ILE A 47 12.76 24.05 -17.34
CA ILE A 47 11.68 25.03 -17.14
C ILE A 47 12.11 26.06 -16.10
N GLY A 48 12.20 27.33 -16.51
CA GLY A 48 12.54 28.46 -15.64
C GLY A 48 11.53 28.68 -14.50
N LYS A 49 11.99 29.23 -13.37
CA LYS A 49 11.19 29.48 -12.16
C LYS A 49 10.02 30.42 -12.42
N GLU A 50 10.20 31.37 -13.33
CA GLU A 50 9.20 32.32 -13.78
C GLU A 50 8.00 31.65 -14.48
N TYR A 51 8.21 30.47 -15.08
CA TYR A 51 7.18 29.71 -15.77
C TYR A 51 6.56 28.63 -14.88
N ALA A 52 7.37 27.97 -14.04
CA ALA A 52 6.91 26.89 -13.15
C ALA A 52 7.40 27.10 -11.71
N PRO A 53 6.91 28.13 -10.97
CA PRO A 53 7.44 28.45 -9.66
C PRO A 53 7.26 27.30 -8.64
N ALA A 54 6.17 26.53 -8.73
CA ALA A 54 5.91 25.38 -7.87
C ALA A 54 6.95 24.25 -8.05
N LEU A 55 7.47 24.03 -9.27
CA LEU A 55 8.54 23.05 -9.56
C LEU A 55 9.86 23.37 -8.83
N HIS A 56 10.12 24.66 -8.62
CA HIS A 56 11.35 25.17 -8.01
C HIS A 56 11.31 25.24 -6.48
N SER A 57 10.13 25.17 -5.87
CA SER A 57 9.94 25.00 -4.42
C SER A 57 10.07 23.54 -3.97
N SER A 58 10.16 23.32 -2.65
CA SER A 58 9.88 22.00 -2.06
C SER A 58 8.39 21.67 -2.21
N SER A 59 8.04 20.38 -2.25
CA SER A 59 6.65 19.92 -2.35
C SER A 59 5.73 20.55 -1.29
N TYR A 60 6.17 20.57 -0.04
CA TYR A 60 5.48 21.17 1.11
C TYR A 60 5.39 22.70 1.11
N ASP A 61 6.09 23.37 0.19
CA ASP A 61 6.13 24.84 0.11
C ASP A 61 5.48 25.36 -1.18
N ALA A 62 5.11 24.46 -2.09
CA ALA A 62 4.64 24.79 -3.43
C ALA A 62 3.37 25.63 -3.43
N TYR A 63 2.50 25.44 -2.43
CA TYR A 63 1.27 26.21 -2.26
C TYR A 63 1.52 27.72 -2.13
N LYS A 64 2.71 28.15 -1.67
CA LYS A 64 3.06 29.57 -1.58
C LYS A 64 3.16 30.23 -2.95
N ASN A 65 3.36 29.47 -4.02
CA ASN A 65 3.48 29.97 -5.37
C ASN A 65 2.15 29.99 -6.15
N LEU A 66 1.06 29.48 -5.56
CA LEU A 66 -0.27 29.56 -6.14
C LEU A 66 -0.71 31.02 -6.28
N ARG A 67 -1.20 31.40 -7.47
CA ARG A 67 -1.65 32.78 -7.75
C ARG A 67 -3.00 33.08 -7.10
N ASN A 68 -3.97 32.18 -7.23
CA ASN A 68 -5.33 32.38 -6.73
C ASN A 68 -5.58 31.62 -5.42
N LYS A 69 -4.88 32.00 -4.36
CA LYS A 69 -4.97 31.33 -3.04
C LYS A 69 -6.33 31.52 -2.37
N ALA A 70 -7.01 32.63 -2.66
CA ALA A 70 -8.29 32.99 -2.03
C ALA A 70 -9.45 32.05 -2.42
N ARG A 71 -9.28 31.20 -3.44
CA ARG A 71 -10.30 30.24 -3.86
C ARG A 71 -10.42 29.01 -2.96
N PHE A 72 -9.44 28.78 -2.09
CA PHE A 72 -9.40 27.60 -1.22
C PHE A 72 -10.03 27.94 0.12
N GLU A 73 -10.96 27.11 0.57
CA GLU A 73 -11.75 27.35 1.77
C GLU A 73 -10.94 27.17 3.04
N ASN A 74 -9.96 26.26 3.02
CA ASN A 74 -9.10 25.97 4.16
C ASN A 74 -7.62 25.84 3.75
N TYR A 75 -6.76 25.78 4.77
CA TYR A 75 -5.32 25.71 4.59
C TYR A 75 -4.85 24.38 3.99
N GLU A 76 -5.55 23.28 4.30
CA GLU A 76 -5.17 21.94 3.86
C GLU A 76 -5.38 21.80 2.35
N ASP A 77 -6.54 22.21 1.84
CA ASP A 77 -6.85 22.26 0.40
C ASP A 77 -5.84 23.12 -0.37
N LEU A 78 -5.42 24.25 0.21
CA LEU A 78 -4.42 25.12 -0.38
C LEU A 78 -3.06 24.40 -0.50
N VAL A 79 -2.64 23.71 0.56
CA VAL A 79 -1.39 22.95 0.59
C VAL A 79 -1.43 21.80 -0.41
N SER A 80 -2.51 21.01 -0.40
CA SER A 80 -2.74 19.88 -1.31
C SER A 80 -2.74 20.31 -2.77
N ALA A 81 -3.45 21.39 -3.12
CA ALA A 81 -3.47 21.90 -4.49
C ALA A 81 -2.10 22.44 -4.95
N GLY A 82 -1.32 23.03 -4.04
CA GLY A 82 0.04 23.46 -4.33
C GLY A 82 0.97 22.27 -4.60
N PHE A 83 0.79 21.20 -3.83
CA PHE A 83 1.49 19.94 -4.03
C PHE A 83 1.09 19.24 -5.35
N ASP A 84 -0.19 19.23 -5.71
CA ASP A 84 -0.65 18.69 -6.99
C ASP A 84 -0.03 19.46 -8.17
N GLU A 85 0.01 20.80 -8.11
CA GLU A 85 0.69 21.60 -9.13
C GLU A 85 2.19 21.29 -9.19
N HIS A 86 2.84 21.10 -8.04
CA HIS A 86 4.24 20.67 -7.99
C HIS A 86 4.48 19.31 -8.65
N ALA A 87 3.62 18.33 -8.39
CA ALA A 87 3.70 16.99 -8.98
C ALA A 87 3.40 17.01 -10.49
N ALA A 88 2.42 17.80 -10.93
CA ALA A 88 1.98 17.88 -12.31
C ALA A 88 3.10 18.26 -13.31
N TYR A 89 4.09 19.05 -12.88
CA TYR A 89 5.25 19.36 -13.74
C TYR A 89 6.18 18.14 -13.97
N VAL A 90 6.18 17.16 -13.07
CA VAL A 90 7.12 16.02 -13.08
C VAL A 90 6.49 14.78 -13.71
N ILE A 91 5.18 14.60 -13.54
CA ILE A 91 4.44 13.41 -14.00
C ILE A 91 4.65 13.08 -15.48
N PRO A 92 4.58 14.03 -16.44
CA PRO A 92 4.80 13.71 -17.85
C PRO A 92 6.19 13.09 -18.12
N ALA A 93 7.21 13.50 -17.38
CA ALA A 93 8.55 12.91 -17.51
C ALA A 93 8.61 11.49 -16.90
N LEU A 94 7.90 11.24 -15.80
CA LEU A 94 7.78 9.90 -15.20
C LEU A 94 7.07 8.94 -16.15
N GLU A 95 5.97 9.38 -16.79
CA GLU A 95 5.24 8.58 -17.79
C GLU A 95 6.13 8.22 -18.99
N LYS A 96 7.00 9.14 -19.44
CA LYS A 96 7.98 8.84 -20.50
C LYS A 96 9.03 7.83 -20.07
N ILE A 97 9.45 7.84 -18.80
CA ILE A 97 10.38 6.83 -18.27
C ILE A 97 9.70 5.46 -18.21
N ILE A 98 8.45 5.40 -17.76
CA ILE A 98 7.64 4.17 -17.76
C ILE A 98 7.51 3.64 -19.20
N GLN A 99 7.10 4.50 -20.14
CA GLN A 99 6.98 4.12 -21.55
C GLN A 99 8.29 3.56 -22.13
N ARG A 100 9.42 4.17 -21.75
CA ARG A 100 10.75 3.71 -22.17
C ARG A 100 11.09 2.34 -21.61
N ALA A 101 10.91 2.12 -20.31
CA ALA A 101 11.15 0.82 -19.66
C ALA A 101 10.29 -0.28 -20.28
N ILE A 102 9.02 0.01 -20.58
CA ILE A 102 8.10 -0.92 -21.25
C ILE A 102 8.61 -1.30 -22.64
N THR A 103 9.07 -0.31 -23.41
CA THR A 103 9.59 -0.52 -24.78
C THR A 103 10.85 -1.39 -24.77
N ASP A 104 11.71 -1.20 -23.76
CA ASP A 104 12.96 -1.94 -23.60
C ASP A 104 12.75 -3.30 -22.88
N TYR A 105 11.52 -3.64 -22.46
CA TYR A 105 11.16 -4.82 -21.66
C TYR A 105 11.88 -4.90 -20.30
N ASP A 106 12.25 -3.75 -19.74
CA ASP A 106 12.92 -3.64 -18.46
C ASP A 106 11.93 -3.50 -17.32
N ASP A 107 12.16 -4.25 -16.24
CA ASP A 107 11.47 -4.01 -14.98
C ASP A 107 11.98 -2.71 -14.34
N ILE A 108 11.08 -1.94 -13.72
CA ILE A 108 11.40 -0.64 -13.12
C ILE A 108 10.65 -0.44 -11.81
N VAL A 109 11.36 0.11 -10.81
CA VAL A 109 10.79 0.67 -9.59
C VAL A 109 10.98 2.19 -9.64
N ILE A 110 9.89 2.94 -9.47
CA ILE A 110 9.91 4.40 -9.35
C ILE A 110 9.41 4.76 -7.96
N GLU A 111 10.17 5.58 -7.24
CA GLU A 111 9.78 6.06 -5.92
C GLU A 111 9.70 7.60 -5.87
N GLY A 112 8.74 8.12 -5.10
CA GLY A 112 8.85 9.48 -4.60
C GLY A 112 7.54 10.23 -4.44
N VAL A 113 7.66 11.49 -4.02
CA VAL A 113 6.49 12.30 -3.63
C VAL A 113 5.61 12.67 -4.83
N HIS A 114 6.16 12.69 -6.05
CA HIS A 114 5.43 13.09 -7.26
C HIS A 114 4.52 12.00 -7.82
N LEU A 115 4.57 10.79 -7.27
CA LEU A 115 3.69 9.68 -7.64
C LEU A 115 2.36 9.86 -6.90
N VAL A 116 1.48 10.67 -7.48
CA VAL A 116 0.16 11.00 -6.91
C VAL A 116 -0.92 10.20 -7.64
N PRO A 117 -1.67 9.32 -6.94
CA PRO A 117 -2.82 8.63 -7.52
C PRO A 117 -3.82 9.62 -8.15
N GLY A 118 -4.36 9.26 -9.32
CA GLY A 118 -5.28 10.12 -10.08
C GLY A 118 -4.62 11.21 -10.93
N LEU A 119 -3.37 11.60 -10.65
CA LEU A 119 -2.62 12.52 -11.53
C LEU A 119 -1.75 11.80 -12.55
N ILE A 120 -1.18 10.64 -12.20
CA ILE A 120 -0.46 9.78 -13.14
C ILE A 120 -1.44 8.83 -13.83
N ASP A 121 -1.47 8.85 -15.17
CA ASP A 121 -2.34 7.95 -15.94
C ASP A 121 -1.65 6.59 -16.10
N ILE A 122 -1.93 5.66 -15.19
CA ILE A 122 -1.41 4.30 -15.24
C ILE A 122 -2.18 3.38 -16.18
N GLU A 123 -3.41 3.73 -16.56
CA GLU A 123 -4.28 2.89 -17.40
C GLU A 123 -3.66 2.69 -18.78
N GLN A 124 -3.02 3.74 -19.32
CA GLN A 124 -2.33 3.71 -20.61
C GLN A 124 -1.24 2.63 -20.71
N PHE A 125 -0.77 2.08 -19.58
CA PHE A 125 0.34 1.10 -19.54
C PHE A 125 -0.10 -0.33 -19.22
N LYS A 126 -1.32 -0.58 -18.73
CA LYS A 126 -1.76 -1.90 -18.24
C LYS A 126 -1.79 -3.00 -19.31
N GLU A 127 -2.03 -2.62 -20.56
CA GLU A 127 -1.99 -3.58 -21.67
C GLU A 127 -0.56 -4.10 -21.95
N PHE A 128 0.46 -3.32 -21.61
CA PHE A 128 1.85 -3.57 -21.99
C PHE A 128 2.74 -4.02 -20.82
N ALA A 129 2.36 -3.73 -19.57
CA ALA A 129 3.14 -4.02 -18.37
C ALA A 129 2.28 -4.46 -17.18
N ASN A 130 2.90 -5.12 -16.21
CA ASN A 130 2.29 -5.39 -14.92
C ASN A 130 2.52 -4.18 -14.01
N ILE A 131 1.50 -3.34 -13.85
CA ILE A 131 1.59 -2.11 -13.06
C ILE A 131 1.17 -2.37 -11.62
N TYR A 132 2.02 -1.98 -10.68
CA TYR A 132 1.71 -1.98 -9.26
C TYR A 132 1.96 -0.58 -8.70
N PHE A 133 0.95 0.01 -8.07
CA PHE A 133 1.07 1.32 -7.46
C PHE A 133 0.73 1.19 -5.97
N PHE A 134 1.68 1.61 -5.14
CA PHE A 134 1.55 1.64 -3.69
C PHE A 134 1.70 3.07 -3.17
N VAL A 135 0.89 3.42 -2.19
CA VAL A 135 1.12 4.60 -1.34
C VAL A 135 1.51 4.14 0.05
N LEU A 136 2.68 4.58 0.54
CA LEU A 136 3.12 4.24 1.89
C LEU A 136 2.51 5.21 2.91
N SER A 137 2.00 4.65 4.01
CA SER A 137 1.44 5.41 5.14
C SER A 137 2.24 5.21 6.42
N SER A 138 2.12 6.16 7.33
CA SER A 138 2.65 6.09 8.70
C SER A 138 1.71 6.86 9.64
N ASP A 139 1.62 6.40 10.89
CA ASP A 139 1.04 7.23 11.95
C ASP A 139 1.88 8.50 12.17
N GLU A 140 1.26 9.54 12.73
CA GLU A 140 1.87 10.86 12.87
C GLU A 140 3.13 10.85 13.75
N ASP A 141 3.12 10.09 14.85
CA ASP A 141 4.25 10.04 15.79
C ASP A 141 5.47 9.37 15.12
N SER A 142 5.27 8.21 14.50
CA SER A 142 6.32 7.52 13.73
C SER A 142 6.81 8.36 12.57
N HIS A 143 5.91 9.06 11.86
CA HIS A 143 6.26 9.94 10.76
C HIS A 143 7.12 11.10 11.25
N LYS A 144 6.72 11.74 12.36
CA LYS A 144 7.45 12.85 12.98
C LYS A 144 8.83 12.42 13.44
N GLU A 145 8.95 11.26 14.09
CA GLU A 145 10.24 10.73 14.54
C GLU A 145 11.19 10.50 13.36
N ARG A 146 10.72 9.83 12.29
CA ARG A 146 11.50 9.60 11.07
C ARG A 146 11.85 10.91 10.36
N PHE A 147 10.93 11.86 10.31
CA PHE A 147 11.14 13.17 9.71
C PHE A 147 12.24 13.95 10.44
N VAL A 148 12.24 13.95 11.78
CA VAL A 148 13.29 14.56 12.62
C VAL A 148 14.63 13.87 12.38
N LYS A 149 14.69 12.53 12.43
CA LYS A 149 15.93 11.77 12.18
C LYS A 149 16.55 12.14 10.82
N ARG A 150 15.72 12.24 9.78
CA ARG A 150 16.16 12.63 8.43
C ARG A 150 16.70 14.06 8.39
N ALA A 151 16.04 15.01 9.07
CA ALA A 151 16.50 16.40 9.11
C ALA A 151 17.90 16.52 9.75
N VAL A 152 18.14 15.78 10.84
CA VAL A 152 19.44 15.73 11.52
C VAL A 152 20.53 15.15 10.62
N GLN A 153 20.25 14.05 9.92
CA GLN A 153 21.22 13.38 9.04
C GLN A 153 21.63 14.21 7.82
N ILE A 154 20.72 15.01 7.27
CA ILE A 154 20.98 15.78 6.03
C ILE A 154 21.66 17.14 6.34
N HIS A 155 21.94 17.47 7.61
CA HIS A 155 22.50 18.77 8.05
C HIS A 155 21.75 20.00 7.50
N ARG A 156 20.48 19.83 7.09
CA ARG A 156 19.61 20.94 6.72
C ARG A 156 19.08 21.52 8.01
N GLY A 157 19.51 22.74 8.35
CA GLY A 157 19.20 23.42 9.61
C GLY A 157 17.71 23.38 10.01
N GLY A 158 17.44 23.66 11.28
CA GLY A 158 16.15 23.41 11.97
C GLY A 158 14.87 23.90 11.28
N LYS A 159 14.94 24.80 10.29
CA LYS A 159 13.80 25.26 9.48
C LYS A 159 13.02 24.15 8.78
N GLN A 160 13.62 22.99 8.52
CA GLN A 160 12.89 21.87 7.90
C GLN A 160 11.84 21.27 8.84
N LEU A 161 12.04 21.36 10.16
CA LEU A 161 11.09 20.87 11.17
C LEU A 161 9.82 21.71 11.22
N ASP A 162 9.92 23.00 10.88
CA ASP A 162 8.77 23.92 10.85
C ASP A 162 7.71 23.49 9.82
N TYR A 163 8.08 22.66 8.84
CA TYR A 163 7.21 22.22 7.74
C TYR A 163 6.62 20.81 7.95
N PHE A 164 6.69 20.27 9.16
CA PHE A 164 6.09 18.95 9.42
C PHE A 164 4.58 18.97 9.14
N LYS A 165 3.88 20.06 9.49
CA LYS A 165 2.44 20.21 9.26
C LYS A 165 2.08 20.05 7.78
N GLU A 166 2.77 20.74 6.88
CA GLU A 166 2.54 20.66 5.44
C GLU A 166 2.91 19.29 4.87
N ASN A 167 3.98 18.66 5.38
CA ASN A 167 4.32 17.29 4.99
C ASN A 167 3.25 16.28 5.46
N ARG A 168 2.62 16.53 6.61
CA ARG A 168 1.51 15.70 7.10
C ARG A 168 0.25 15.88 6.25
N ILE A 169 -0.08 17.12 5.88
CA ILE A 169 -1.18 17.39 4.94
C ILE A 169 -0.94 16.66 3.61
N ILE A 170 0.27 16.73 3.05
CA ILE A 170 0.62 16.00 1.82
C ILE A 170 0.50 14.49 2.00
N HIS A 171 0.91 13.95 3.16
CA HIS A 171 0.72 12.54 3.48
C HIS A 171 -0.75 12.16 3.43
N ASP A 172 -1.60 12.90 4.15
CA ASP A 172 -3.03 12.59 4.26
C ASP A 172 -3.74 12.76 2.91
N HIS A 173 -3.37 13.78 2.12
CA HIS A 173 -3.82 13.95 0.75
C HIS A 173 -3.46 12.77 -0.16
N LEU A 174 -2.22 12.26 -0.10
CA LEU A 174 -1.81 11.08 -0.87
C LEU A 174 -2.62 9.83 -0.51
N LEU A 175 -2.99 9.67 0.76
CA LEU A 175 -3.85 8.56 1.20
C LEU A 175 -5.28 8.71 0.68
N GLU A 176 -5.83 9.93 0.73
CA GLU A 176 -7.15 10.22 0.18
C GLU A 176 -7.18 9.98 -1.35
N GLN A 177 -6.15 10.42 -2.07
CA GLN A 177 -6.03 10.12 -3.50
C GLN A 177 -5.88 8.63 -3.75
N ALA A 178 -5.15 7.89 -2.91
CA ALA A 178 -5.02 6.45 -3.05
C ALA A 178 -6.38 5.75 -2.92
N GLU A 179 -7.17 6.11 -1.90
CA GLU A 179 -8.51 5.58 -1.69
C GLU A 179 -9.44 5.90 -2.86
N LYS A 180 -9.46 7.15 -3.34
CA LYS A 180 -10.29 7.57 -4.49
C LYS A 180 -9.97 6.86 -5.81
N ASN A 181 -8.75 6.37 -5.97
CA ASN A 181 -8.26 5.77 -7.20
C ASN A 181 -7.95 4.27 -7.05
N ASP A 182 -8.46 3.62 -5.99
CA ASP A 182 -8.26 2.19 -5.70
C ASP A 182 -6.78 1.75 -5.70
N VAL A 183 -5.88 2.63 -5.24
CA VAL A 183 -4.45 2.35 -5.10
C VAL A 183 -4.15 1.78 -3.71
N VAL A 184 -3.33 0.74 -3.66
CA VAL A 184 -3.04 0.02 -2.41
C VAL A 184 -2.23 0.89 -1.45
N VAL A 185 -2.70 1.01 -0.21
CA VAL A 185 -1.98 1.68 0.88
C VAL A 185 -1.23 0.66 1.73
N ILE A 186 0.06 0.90 1.98
CA ILE A 186 0.92 0.03 2.80
C ILE A 186 1.34 0.79 4.06
N ASN A 187 0.95 0.28 5.24
CA ASN A 187 1.36 0.86 6.51
C ASN A 187 2.83 0.49 6.85
N THR A 188 3.65 1.52 7.08
CA THR A 188 5.10 1.34 7.26
C THR A 188 5.49 1.17 8.73
N GLU A 189 5.31 -0.04 9.26
CA GLU A 189 5.77 -0.40 10.61
C GLU A 189 7.26 -0.76 10.62
N THR A 190 7.60 -1.87 9.97
CA THR A 190 8.97 -2.36 9.77
C THR A 190 9.23 -2.60 8.29
N ILE A 191 10.51 -2.68 7.91
CA ILE A 191 10.89 -2.98 6.52
C ILE A 191 10.32 -4.33 6.09
N GLU A 192 10.50 -5.36 6.91
CA GLU A 192 10.05 -6.73 6.63
C GLU A 192 8.53 -6.82 6.40
N LYS A 193 7.72 -6.25 7.29
CA LYS A 193 6.25 -6.26 7.15
C LYS A 193 5.78 -5.47 5.93
N SER A 194 6.42 -4.33 5.66
CA SER A 194 6.09 -3.49 4.49
C SER A 194 6.42 -4.23 3.20
N MET A 195 7.59 -4.87 3.15
CA MET A 195 8.05 -5.69 2.04
C MET A 195 7.13 -6.87 1.79
N ASP A 196 6.73 -7.59 2.84
CA ASP A 196 5.80 -8.70 2.75
C ASP A 196 4.44 -8.28 2.19
N SER A 197 3.90 -7.15 2.67
CA SER A 197 2.63 -6.60 2.20
C SER A 197 2.70 -6.17 0.73
N ILE A 198 3.82 -5.62 0.28
CA ILE A 198 4.01 -5.26 -1.13
C ILE A 198 4.10 -6.53 -1.99
N LEU A 199 4.89 -7.51 -1.57
CA LEU A 199 5.10 -8.74 -2.32
C LEU A 199 3.86 -9.63 -2.37
N SER A 200 3.00 -9.61 -1.35
CA SER A 200 1.70 -10.31 -1.38
C SER A 200 0.75 -9.75 -2.43
N VAL A 201 0.93 -8.48 -2.83
CA VAL A 201 0.20 -7.89 -3.96
C VAL A 201 0.89 -8.22 -5.29
N ILE A 202 2.23 -8.15 -5.36
CA ILE A 202 2.99 -8.37 -6.60
C ILE A 202 2.94 -9.84 -7.03
N ASN A 203 3.34 -10.74 -6.13
CA ASN A 203 3.51 -12.16 -6.40
C ASN A 203 2.29 -12.99 -6.04
N LYS A 204 1.19 -12.32 -5.62
CA LYS A 204 -0.02 -12.87 -5.00
C LYS A 204 -0.22 -14.36 -5.29
N ALA A 205 0.35 -15.18 -4.41
CA ALA A 205 0.12 -16.61 -4.42
C ALA A 205 -1.11 -16.83 -3.57
N CYS A 206 -2.11 -17.54 -4.09
CA CYS A 206 -3.33 -17.85 -3.36
C CYS A 206 -3.60 -19.34 -3.42
N THR A 207 -4.15 -19.88 -2.34
CA THR A 207 -4.68 -21.23 -2.31
C THR A 207 -5.97 -21.28 -1.51
N THR A 208 -6.76 -22.32 -1.71
CA THR A 208 -7.97 -22.57 -0.93
C THR A 208 -7.68 -23.64 0.10
N ILE A 209 -7.91 -23.33 1.38
CA ILE A 209 -7.80 -24.28 2.48
C ILE A 209 -9.18 -24.57 3.07
N LYS A 210 -9.38 -25.79 3.57
CA LYS A 210 -10.62 -26.21 4.23
C LYS A 210 -10.47 -26.02 5.73
N LEU A 211 -10.97 -24.91 6.26
CA LEU A 211 -10.89 -24.61 7.68
C LEU A 211 -12.05 -25.26 8.46
N THR A 212 -11.72 -25.89 9.59
CA THR A 212 -12.68 -26.57 10.50
C THR A 212 -12.75 -25.94 11.88
N ASN A 213 -11.94 -24.92 12.16
CA ASN A 213 -11.90 -24.22 13.45
C ASN A 213 -13.28 -23.75 13.94
N SER A 214 -13.48 -23.69 15.24
CA SER A 214 -14.64 -23.04 15.87
C SER A 214 -14.52 -21.51 15.83
N VAL A 215 -15.59 -20.81 16.19
CA VAL A 215 -15.56 -19.34 16.34
C VAL A 215 -14.62 -18.91 17.48
N ASP A 216 -14.49 -19.73 18.53
CA ASP A 216 -13.57 -19.46 19.63
C ASP A 216 -12.09 -19.54 19.20
N GLU A 217 -11.78 -20.36 18.20
CA GLU A 217 -10.43 -20.53 17.64
C GLU A 217 -10.13 -19.56 16.49
N LEU A 218 -11.10 -18.75 16.07
CA LEU A 218 -10.94 -17.84 14.93
C LEU A 218 -9.84 -16.80 15.14
N GLU A 219 -9.64 -16.37 16.39
CA GLU A 219 -8.55 -15.45 16.74
C GLU A 219 -7.17 -16.06 16.47
N ASP A 220 -6.96 -17.33 16.84
CA ASP A 220 -5.69 -18.03 16.60
C ASP A 220 -5.43 -18.22 15.10
N VAL A 221 -6.46 -18.61 14.35
CA VAL A 221 -6.38 -18.74 12.88
C VAL A 221 -5.99 -17.42 12.21
N ILE A 222 -6.63 -16.31 12.62
CA ILE A 222 -6.30 -14.98 12.10
C ILE A 222 -4.87 -14.58 12.48
N ASN A 223 -4.45 -14.87 13.71
CA ASN A 223 -3.09 -14.58 14.16
C ASN A 223 -2.06 -15.32 13.31
N ILE A 224 -2.23 -16.62 13.09
CA ILE A 224 -1.34 -17.45 12.26
C ILE A 224 -1.30 -16.89 10.83
N ILE A 225 -2.45 -16.66 10.19
CA ILE A 225 -2.48 -16.24 8.78
C ILE A 225 -1.91 -14.83 8.61
N ILE A 226 -2.39 -13.87 9.39
CA ILE A 226 -2.15 -12.43 9.14
C ILE A 226 -0.99 -11.92 9.99
N ASN A 227 -1.02 -12.15 11.30
CA ASN A 227 -0.08 -11.49 12.22
C ASN A 227 1.30 -12.16 12.22
N GLU A 228 1.35 -13.48 12.16
CA GLU A 228 2.59 -14.26 12.24
C GLU A 228 3.25 -14.45 10.88
N ASN A 229 2.45 -14.55 9.82
CA ASN A 229 2.95 -14.87 8.48
C ASN A 229 2.74 -13.78 7.42
N ASN A 230 2.11 -12.65 7.76
CA ASN A 230 1.78 -11.56 6.84
C ASN A 230 1.00 -12.04 5.60
N GLY A 231 0.11 -13.00 5.80
CA GLY A 231 -0.86 -13.45 4.81
C GLY A 231 -2.12 -12.59 4.79
N SER A 232 -3.06 -12.99 3.95
CA SER A 232 -4.36 -12.32 3.80
C SER A 232 -5.47 -13.35 3.56
N ILE A 233 -6.70 -12.97 3.89
CA ILE A 233 -7.91 -13.77 3.65
C ILE A 233 -8.79 -13.01 2.67
N GLU A 234 -8.96 -13.56 1.46
CA GLU A 234 -9.68 -12.88 0.37
C GLU A 234 -11.16 -13.25 0.37
N LYS A 235 -11.45 -14.53 0.57
CA LYS A 235 -12.77 -15.11 0.37
C LYS A 235 -13.02 -16.26 1.33
N ILE A 236 -14.22 -16.31 1.91
CA ILE A 236 -14.73 -17.43 2.69
C ILE A 236 -15.99 -17.96 2.02
N THR A 237 -16.08 -19.27 1.85
CA THR A 237 -17.23 -19.96 1.27
C THR A 237 -17.73 -21.00 2.25
N TYR A 238 -18.99 -20.86 2.67
CA TYR A 238 -19.70 -21.77 3.56
C TYR A 238 -20.58 -22.70 2.71
N ASN A 239 -20.29 -23.99 2.75
CA ASN A 239 -21.09 -25.01 2.07
C ASN A 239 -22.18 -25.47 3.05
N ILE A 240 -23.35 -24.84 2.97
CA ILE A 240 -24.44 -25.08 3.91
C ILE A 240 -25.19 -26.36 3.52
N THR A 241 -25.27 -27.31 4.44
CA THR A 241 -25.98 -28.57 4.22
C THR A 241 -27.45 -28.31 3.84
N GLY A 242 -27.89 -28.94 2.74
CA GLY A 242 -29.25 -28.77 2.21
C GLY A 242 -29.44 -27.61 1.23
N PHE A 243 -28.41 -26.79 0.98
CA PHE A 243 -28.43 -25.72 -0.02
C PHE A 243 -27.55 -26.09 -1.22
N LYS A 244 -28.04 -25.79 -2.42
CA LYS A 244 -27.30 -26.04 -3.67
C LYS A 244 -26.20 -25.00 -3.90
N GLU A 245 -26.44 -23.75 -3.50
CA GLU A 245 -25.49 -22.65 -3.65
C GLU A 245 -24.87 -22.33 -2.28
N PRO A 246 -23.53 -22.17 -2.21
CA PRO A 246 -22.87 -21.83 -0.97
C PRO A 246 -23.00 -20.34 -0.64
N LEU A 247 -22.91 -20.01 0.65
CA LEU A 247 -22.79 -18.61 1.07
C LEU A 247 -21.35 -18.15 0.85
N VAL A 248 -21.15 -17.14 0.00
CA VAL A 248 -19.84 -16.57 -0.31
C VAL A 248 -19.68 -15.18 0.31
N ARG A 249 -18.54 -14.95 0.97
CA ARG A 249 -18.12 -13.65 1.50
C ARG A 249 -16.76 -13.28 0.94
N ASN A 250 -16.69 -12.17 0.20
CA ASN A 250 -15.43 -11.52 -0.19
C ASN A 250 -15.09 -10.50 0.89
N ILE A 251 -13.96 -10.68 1.57
CA ILE A 251 -13.63 -9.92 2.80
C ILE A 251 -12.29 -9.18 2.76
N ASN A 252 -11.38 -9.54 1.84
CA ASN A 252 -10.05 -8.94 1.64
C ASN A 252 -9.43 -8.36 2.93
N ILE A 253 -9.09 -9.24 3.87
CA ILE A 253 -8.50 -8.88 5.16
C ILE A 253 -7.01 -9.15 5.10
N SER A 254 -6.19 -8.11 5.24
CA SER A 254 -4.72 -8.20 5.17
C SER A 254 -4.00 -7.49 6.32
N ASP A 255 -4.69 -6.67 7.13
CA ASP A 255 -4.05 -5.89 8.19
C ASP A 255 -4.46 -6.37 9.61
N ALA A 256 -3.49 -6.34 10.52
CA ALA A 256 -3.66 -6.79 11.90
C ALA A 256 -4.72 -6.00 12.67
N LYS A 257 -4.83 -4.69 12.42
CA LYS A 257 -5.68 -3.78 13.19
C LYS A 257 -7.17 -4.01 12.89
N SER A 258 -7.54 -4.12 11.61
CA SER A 258 -8.90 -4.44 11.18
C SER A 258 -9.30 -5.83 11.65
N SER A 259 -8.38 -6.79 11.58
CA SER A 259 -8.58 -8.16 12.04
C SER A 259 -8.87 -8.22 13.55
N MET A 260 -8.06 -7.54 14.37
CA MET A 260 -8.28 -7.46 15.82
C MET A 260 -9.59 -6.73 16.16
N ARG A 261 -9.94 -5.67 15.43
CA ARG A 261 -11.22 -4.96 15.64
C ARG A 261 -12.42 -5.86 15.36
N PHE A 262 -12.34 -6.69 14.32
CA PHE A 262 -13.36 -7.68 14.01
C PHE A 262 -13.49 -8.73 15.12
N ILE A 263 -12.39 -9.33 15.55
CA ILE A 263 -12.38 -10.32 16.64
C ILE A 263 -12.95 -9.73 17.94
N LYS A 264 -12.51 -8.53 18.31
CA LYS A 264 -13.03 -7.83 19.49
C LYS A 264 -14.54 -7.64 19.43
N ASN A 265 -15.08 -7.22 18.29
CA ASN A 265 -16.53 -7.04 18.08
C ASN A 265 -17.30 -8.36 18.20
N ILE A 266 -16.75 -9.47 17.71
CA ILE A 266 -17.35 -10.80 17.87
C ILE A 266 -17.33 -11.22 19.34
N ASN A 267 -16.21 -11.04 20.05
CA ASN A 267 -16.09 -11.46 21.44
C ASN A 267 -16.91 -10.61 22.42
N GLU A 268 -17.10 -9.32 22.15
CA GLU A 268 -17.91 -8.41 22.99
C GLU A 268 -19.42 -8.57 22.76
N ASN A 269 -19.85 -9.12 21.62
CA ASN A 269 -21.27 -9.24 21.25
C ASN A 269 -21.71 -10.72 21.21
N LYS A 270 -22.34 -11.18 22.31
CA LYS A 270 -22.79 -12.57 22.47
C LYS A 270 -23.70 -13.05 21.33
N ASP A 271 -24.66 -12.23 20.91
CA ASP A 271 -25.61 -12.60 19.85
C ASP A 271 -24.88 -12.82 18.53
N LYS A 272 -23.96 -11.91 18.15
CA LYS A 272 -23.16 -12.07 16.92
C LYS A 272 -22.30 -13.33 16.97
N LYS A 273 -21.67 -13.61 18.10
CA LYS A 273 -20.87 -14.81 18.28
C LYS A 273 -21.73 -16.06 18.12
N GLU A 274 -22.91 -16.08 18.73
CA GLU A 274 -23.86 -17.19 18.59
C GLU A 274 -24.33 -17.40 17.15
N TYR A 275 -24.69 -16.33 16.42
CA TYR A 275 -25.07 -16.44 15.01
C TYR A 275 -23.94 -16.94 14.12
N LEU A 276 -22.71 -16.48 14.36
CA LEU A 276 -21.54 -16.95 13.61
C LEU A 276 -21.24 -18.42 13.92
N SER A 277 -21.38 -18.85 15.18
CA SER A 277 -21.22 -20.26 15.58
C SER A 277 -22.26 -21.14 14.89
N LYS A 278 -23.54 -20.73 14.89
CA LYS A 278 -24.59 -21.44 14.13
C LYS A 278 -24.26 -21.54 12.64
N LEU A 279 -23.69 -20.49 12.04
CA LEU A 279 -23.25 -20.53 10.65
C LEU A 279 -22.09 -21.52 10.43
N TYR A 280 -21.15 -21.61 11.39
CA TYR A 280 -20.05 -22.57 11.33
C TYR A 280 -20.57 -24.01 11.44
N ASP A 281 -21.53 -24.27 12.34
CA ASP A 281 -22.13 -25.60 12.54
C ASP A 281 -22.93 -26.11 11.33
N LEU A 282 -23.38 -25.20 10.48
CA LEU A 282 -24.11 -25.53 9.25
C LEU A 282 -23.22 -25.99 8.09
N SER A 283 -21.89 -25.97 8.26
CA SER A 283 -20.90 -26.25 7.22
C SER A 283 -19.78 -27.13 7.79
N ASP A 284 -19.61 -28.36 7.28
CA ASP A 284 -18.59 -29.31 7.77
C ASP A 284 -17.16 -28.72 7.75
N TYR A 285 -16.89 -27.86 6.78
CA TYR A 285 -15.67 -27.06 6.66
C TYR A 285 -15.98 -25.78 5.88
N ARG A 286 -15.06 -24.81 5.93
CA ARG A 286 -15.16 -23.55 5.19
C ARG A 286 -14.01 -23.45 4.20
N ASN A 287 -14.33 -23.32 2.91
CA ASN A 287 -13.32 -23.04 1.91
C ASN A 287 -12.85 -21.59 2.06
N THR A 288 -11.60 -21.42 2.47
CA THR A 288 -11.00 -20.11 2.75
C THR A 288 -9.86 -19.89 1.78
N VAL A 289 -9.96 -18.82 0.97
CA VAL A 289 -8.89 -18.40 0.07
C VAL A 289 -7.92 -17.55 0.88
N ILE A 290 -6.73 -18.11 1.12
CA ILE A 290 -5.61 -17.40 1.73
C ILE A 290 -4.60 -17.00 0.66
N CYS A 291 -3.98 -15.85 0.82
CA CYS A 291 -2.91 -15.41 -0.07
C CYS A 291 -1.69 -14.91 0.71
N ALA A 292 -0.50 -15.09 0.15
CA ALA A 292 0.76 -14.65 0.74
C ALA A 292 1.76 -14.17 -0.32
N SER A 293 2.91 -13.65 0.13
CA SER A 293 3.96 -13.08 -0.74
C SER A 293 4.71 -14.10 -1.60
N ASN A 294 4.62 -15.39 -1.28
CA ASN A 294 5.17 -16.48 -2.08
C ASN A 294 4.55 -17.84 -1.68
N PRO A 295 4.73 -18.89 -2.48
CA PRO A 295 4.23 -20.23 -2.16
C PRO A 295 4.82 -20.83 -0.87
N GLU A 296 6.10 -20.59 -0.56
CA GLU A 296 6.75 -21.13 0.65
C GLU A 296 6.05 -20.64 1.94
N LYS A 297 5.61 -19.38 1.96
CA LYS A 297 4.81 -18.83 3.05
C LYS A 297 3.42 -19.45 3.15
N ILE A 298 2.79 -19.74 2.02
CA ILE A 298 1.50 -20.46 2.02
C ILE A 298 1.70 -21.83 2.67
N GLU A 299 2.73 -22.56 2.27
CA GLU A 299 3.04 -23.86 2.87
C GLU A 299 3.34 -23.75 4.38
N LYS A 300 4.03 -22.68 4.81
CA LYS A 300 4.27 -22.40 6.22
C LYS A 300 2.96 -22.18 6.99
N ILE A 301 2.07 -21.32 6.47
CA ILE A 301 0.75 -21.06 7.05
C ILE A 301 -0.07 -22.35 7.14
N ILE A 302 -0.12 -23.13 6.07
CA ILE A 302 -0.85 -24.41 6.05
C ILE A 302 -0.31 -25.36 7.12
N LYS A 303 1.01 -25.54 7.20
CA LYS A 303 1.64 -26.41 8.21
C LYS A 303 1.33 -25.97 9.64
N GLU A 304 1.37 -24.67 9.92
CA GLU A 304 1.04 -24.13 11.24
C GLU A 304 -0.44 -24.38 11.58
N LEU A 305 -1.37 -24.13 10.65
CA LEU A 305 -2.81 -24.41 10.83
C LEU A 305 -3.11 -25.91 10.96
N GLU A 306 -2.46 -26.76 10.17
CA GLU A 306 -2.55 -28.23 10.25
C GLU A 306 -2.07 -28.74 11.61
N SER A 307 -0.96 -28.19 12.12
CA SER A 307 -0.41 -28.56 13.43
C SER A 307 -1.35 -28.25 14.59
N LYS A 308 -2.24 -27.27 14.42
CA LYS A 308 -3.32 -26.92 15.36
C LYS A 308 -4.62 -27.69 15.13
N GLY A 309 -4.71 -28.51 14.07
CA GLY A 309 -5.92 -29.25 13.72
C GLY A 309 -7.03 -28.41 13.07
N TYR A 310 -6.70 -27.22 12.55
CA TYR A 310 -7.66 -26.30 11.96
C TYR A 310 -7.95 -26.55 10.48
N VAL A 311 -7.20 -27.46 9.85
CA VAL A 311 -7.33 -27.78 8.42
C VAL A 311 -7.86 -29.20 8.28
N LEU A 312 -8.89 -29.36 7.45
CA LEU A 312 -9.36 -30.67 7.00
C LEU A 312 -8.47 -31.15 5.86
N ASN A 313 -7.62 -32.14 6.16
CA ASN A 313 -6.79 -32.82 5.18
C ASN A 313 -7.60 -33.97 4.54
N GLU A 314 -7.56 -34.08 3.20
CA GLU A 314 -8.11 -35.21 2.45
C GLU A 314 -7.10 -36.36 2.32
#